data_AF-A0A7Y2UDY5-F1
#
_entry.id   AF-A0A7Y2UDY5-F1
#
_cell.length_a   1.000
_cell.length_b   1.000
_cell.length_c   1.000
_cell.angle_alpha   90.00
_cell.angle_beta   90.00
_cell.angle_gamma   90.00
#
_symmetry.space_group_name_H-M   'P 1'
#
loop_
_entity.id
_entity.type
_entity.pdbx_description
1 polymer ?
#
loop_
_entity_poly.entity_id
_entity_poly.type
_entity_poly.pdbx_seq_one_letter_code
_entity_poly.pdbx_strand_id
1 'polypeptide(L)'
;MHIRRTKIIATLGPATDTPESLRDLIAAGADILRINMSHGTHDEQAARATLVREVARGLGKEVAILADLRGPKVRIEKFKDGSVELKSGDTFTLDASDQPAIGNQSRVGLTYKGLPGDVDAGDLLLLDDGLLTMRVVEISGTDIVCKVETGGALGDRKG
;
A
#
# COMPACT_ATOMS: atom_id res chain seq x y z
N MET A 1 8.65 35.58 19.96
CA MET A 1 8.84 34.25 19.34
C MET A 1 7.68 34.03 18.39
N HIS A 2 7.93 33.74 17.11
CA HIS A 2 6.84 33.55 16.14
C HIS A 2 6.25 32.16 16.33
N ILE A 3 4.93 32.05 16.50
CA ILE A 3 4.26 30.75 16.63
C ILE A 3 4.30 30.07 15.25
N ARG A 4 4.72 28.80 15.22
CA ARG A 4 4.73 28.00 13.98
C ARG A 4 3.31 27.88 13.43
N ARG A 5 3.13 28.22 12.15
CA ARG A 5 1.84 28.16 11.45
C ARG A 5 1.61 26.84 10.71
N THR A 6 2.63 26.34 10.02
CA THR A 6 2.58 25.05 9.30
C THR A 6 2.47 23.91 10.30
N LYS A 7 1.54 22.97 10.11
CA LYS A 7 1.28 21.84 11.01
C LYS A 7 2.11 20.60 10.63
N ILE A 8 2.42 19.75 11.60
CA ILE A 8 3.22 18.53 11.43
C ILE A 8 2.33 17.32 11.67
N ILE A 9 2.30 16.42 10.68
CA ILE A 9 1.70 15.10 10.79
C ILE A 9 2.84 14.09 11.01
N ALA A 10 2.76 13.29 12.07
CA ALA A 10 3.70 12.20 12.33
C ALA A 10 2.97 10.85 12.29
N THR A 11 3.49 9.90 11.50
CA THR A 11 2.90 8.55 11.41
C THR A 11 3.37 7.69 12.56
N LEU A 12 2.44 7.03 13.24
CA LEU A 12 2.73 6.11 14.33
C LEU A 12 3.10 4.73 13.79
N GLY A 13 3.99 4.05 14.52
CA GLY A 13 4.40 2.67 14.26
C GLY A 13 5.23 2.11 15.42
N PRO A 14 5.90 0.96 15.24
CA PRO A 14 6.65 0.30 16.30
C PRO A 14 7.65 1.19 17.06
N ALA A 15 8.27 2.15 16.36
CA ALA A 15 9.21 3.10 16.95
C ALA A 15 8.55 4.15 17.87
N THR A 16 7.22 4.25 17.87
CA THR A 16 6.44 5.24 18.64
C THR A 16 5.42 4.59 19.57
N ASP A 17 5.53 3.29 19.85
CA ASP A 17 4.55 2.56 20.65
C ASP A 17 4.75 2.71 22.17
N THR A 18 5.80 3.42 22.59
CA THR A 18 6.05 3.70 24.01
C THR A 18 5.52 5.08 24.43
N PRO A 19 5.02 5.23 25.68
CA PRO A 19 4.59 6.52 26.22
C PRO A 19 5.68 7.61 26.15
N GLU A 20 6.95 7.23 26.36
CA GLU A 20 8.10 8.13 26.31
C GLU A 20 8.30 8.67 24.89
N SER A 21 8.27 7.79 23.89
CA SER A 21 8.45 8.20 22.49
C SER A 21 7.32 9.11 22.01
N LEU A 22 6.07 8.84 22.42
CA LEU A 22 4.93 9.71 22.14
C LEU A 22 5.05 11.07 22.84
N ARG A 23 5.53 11.08 24.10
CA ARG A 23 5.77 12.32 24.83
C ARG A 23 6.79 13.18 24.10
N ASP A 24 7.90 12.59 23.68
CA ASP A 24 8.97 13.29 22.96
C ASP A 24 8.48 13.83 21.61
N LEU A 25 7.71 13.03 20.87
CA LEU A 25 7.12 13.42 19.58
C LEU A 25 6.16 14.61 19.71
N ILE A 26 5.28 14.58 20.72
CA ILE A 26 4.32 15.66 20.99
C ILE A 26 5.05 16.90 21.55
N ALA A 27 6.06 16.71 22.38
CA ALA A 27 6.90 17.79 22.91
C ALA A 27 7.65 18.51 21.78
N ALA A 28 8.22 17.76 20.84
CA ALA A 28 8.94 18.26 19.67
C ALA A 28 8.04 19.03 18.68
N GLY A 29 6.71 18.85 18.76
CA GLY A 29 5.75 19.70 18.06
C GLY A 29 4.87 19.01 17.02
N ALA A 30 4.68 17.68 17.09
CA ALA A 30 3.66 17.02 16.30
C ALA A 30 2.26 17.55 16.65
N ASP A 31 1.48 17.95 15.63
CA ASP A 31 0.10 18.45 15.81
C ASP A 31 -0.95 17.37 15.52
N ILE A 32 -0.61 16.44 14.63
CA ILE A 32 -1.50 15.38 14.16
C ILE A 32 -0.72 14.07 14.18
N LEU A 33 -1.28 13.05 14.82
CA LEU A 33 -0.72 11.71 14.81
C LEU A 33 -1.53 10.81 13.88
N ARG A 34 -0.87 10.33 12.82
CA ARG A 34 -1.46 9.47 11.79
C ARG A 34 -1.33 8.01 12.21
N ILE A 35 -2.47 7.32 12.26
CA ILE A 35 -2.57 5.87 12.41
C ILE A 35 -2.81 5.26 11.03
N ASN A 36 -1.83 4.52 10.51
CA ASN A 36 -1.95 3.85 9.23
C ASN A 36 -2.64 2.48 9.40
N MET A 37 -3.90 2.37 8.95
CA MET A 37 -4.71 1.15 9.04
C MET A 37 -4.26 0.05 8.05
N SER A 38 -3.19 0.29 7.28
CA SER A 38 -2.56 -0.72 6.43
C SER A 38 -1.85 -1.83 7.21
N HIS A 39 -1.53 -1.58 8.49
CA HIS A 39 -0.80 -2.48 9.37
C HIS A 39 -1.48 -2.59 10.74
N GLY A 40 -1.13 -3.63 11.50
CA GLY A 40 -1.64 -3.87 12.85
C GLY A 40 -3.10 -4.30 12.91
N THR A 41 -3.54 -4.70 14.10
CA THR A 41 -4.93 -5.09 14.39
C THR A 41 -5.76 -3.88 14.84
N HIS A 42 -7.09 -3.97 14.78
CA HIS A 42 -7.97 -2.91 15.28
C HIS A 42 -7.71 -2.60 16.76
N ASP A 43 -7.42 -3.62 17.56
CA ASP A 43 -7.14 -3.47 19.00
C ASP A 43 -5.82 -2.72 19.24
N GLU A 44 -4.78 -3.03 18.47
CA GLU A 44 -3.51 -2.28 18.51
C GLU A 44 -3.71 -0.81 18.15
N GLN A 45 -4.51 -0.53 17.12
CA GLN A 45 -4.79 0.85 16.71
C GLN A 45 -5.64 1.61 17.74
N ALA A 46 -6.60 0.94 18.38
CA ALA A 46 -7.37 1.51 19.48
C ALA A 46 -6.49 1.81 20.69
N ALA A 47 -5.57 0.90 21.05
CA ALA A 47 -4.61 1.10 22.13
C ALA A 47 -3.69 2.30 21.86
N ARG A 48 -3.17 2.45 20.63
CA ARG A 48 -2.40 3.63 20.22
C ARG A 48 -3.21 4.92 20.37
N ALA A 49 -4.46 4.92 19.91
CA ALA A 49 -5.31 6.10 20.01
C ALA A 49 -5.56 6.51 21.47
N THR A 50 -5.80 5.55 22.37
CA THR A 50 -5.94 5.79 23.81
C THR A 50 -4.65 6.38 24.40
N LEU A 51 -3.50 5.77 24.12
CA LEU A 51 -2.22 6.23 24.64
C LEU A 51 -1.89 7.65 24.17
N VAL A 52 -2.17 7.99 22.91
CA VAL A 52 -2.03 9.36 22.39
C VAL A 52 -2.85 10.35 23.21
N ARG A 53 -4.10 10.02 23.55
CA ARG A 53 -4.98 10.90 24.33
C ARG A 53 -4.47 11.10 25.75
N GLU A 54 -3.97 10.03 26.37
CA GLU A 54 -3.39 10.08 27.72
C GLU A 54 -2.14 10.96 27.76
N VAL A 55 -1.19 10.73 26.85
CA VAL A 55 0.07 11.50 26.79
C VAL A 55 -0.19 12.97 26.45
N ALA A 56 -1.07 13.25 25.48
CA ALA A 56 -1.42 14.62 25.12
C ALA A 56 -2.06 15.39 26.29
N ARG A 57 -2.96 14.73 27.03
CA ARG A 57 -3.58 15.29 28.25
C ARG A 57 -2.53 15.56 29.33
N GLY A 58 -1.61 14.62 29.56
CA GLY A 58 -0.52 14.78 30.51
C GLY A 58 0.45 15.92 30.18
N LEU A 59 0.52 16.33 28.91
CA LEU A 59 1.33 17.45 28.43
C LEU A 59 0.54 18.77 28.29
N GLY A 60 -0.78 18.76 28.50
CA GLY A 60 -1.63 19.93 28.25
C GLY A 60 -1.62 20.37 26.79
N LYS A 61 -1.41 19.46 25.83
CA LYS A 61 -1.41 19.75 24.39
C LYS A 61 -2.63 19.15 23.71
N GLU A 62 -3.17 19.87 22.75
CA GLU A 62 -4.17 19.34 21.81
C GLU A 62 -3.47 18.75 20.59
N VAL A 63 -3.78 17.49 20.29
CA VAL A 63 -3.20 16.74 19.16
C VAL A 63 -4.34 16.01 18.45
N ALA A 64 -4.45 16.16 17.14
CA ALA A 64 -5.44 15.42 16.36
C ALA A 64 -4.97 13.98 16.10
N ILE A 65 -5.93 13.05 15.94
CA ILE A 65 -5.64 11.70 15.47
C ILE A 65 -6.23 11.60 14.06
N LEU A 66 -5.41 11.17 13.10
CA LEU A 66 -5.82 10.92 11.72
C LEU A 66 -5.81 9.41 11.48
N ALA A 67 -6.98 8.83 11.25
CA ALA A 67 -7.09 7.44 10.82
C ALA A 67 -6.96 7.38 9.30
N ASP A 68 -5.89 6.76 8.81
CA ASP A 68 -5.62 6.63 7.39
C ASP A 68 -6.06 5.26 6.89
N LEU A 69 -7.09 5.26 6.04
CA LEU A 69 -7.71 4.05 5.51
C LEU A 69 -6.85 3.48 4.38
N ARG A 70 -6.69 2.16 4.40
CA ARG A 70 -5.86 1.40 3.46
C ARG A 70 -6.21 1.58 1.98
N GLY A 71 -7.46 1.91 1.65
CA GLY A 71 -7.97 1.90 0.28
C GLY A 71 -8.03 0.48 -0.34
N PRO A 72 -8.48 0.36 -1.61
CA PRO A 72 -8.43 -0.89 -2.34
C PRO A 72 -6.96 -1.29 -2.57
N LYS A 73 -6.60 -2.52 -2.17
CA LYS A 73 -5.28 -3.08 -2.46
C LYS A 73 -5.33 -3.78 -3.81
N VAL A 74 -4.89 -3.07 -4.86
CA VAL A 74 -4.56 -3.68 -6.14
C VAL A 74 -3.14 -4.23 -6.00
N ARG A 75 -3.01 -5.55 -6.02
CA ARG A 75 -1.74 -6.27 -5.93
C ARG A 75 -1.81 -7.54 -6.74
N ILE A 76 -0.66 -8.03 -7.17
CA ILE A 76 -0.55 -9.37 -7.72
C ILE A 76 -0.54 -10.43 -6.62
N GLU A 77 -0.90 -11.66 -6.96
CA GLU A 77 -0.82 -12.82 -6.09
C GLU A 77 0.61 -13.37 -6.03
N LYS A 78 0.76 -14.62 -5.59
CA LYS A 78 2.07 -15.27 -5.45
C LYS A 78 2.50 -16.03 -6.68
N PHE A 79 3.81 -16.10 -6.89
CA PHE A 79 4.45 -16.98 -7.85
C PHE A 79 4.82 -18.32 -7.21
N LYS A 80 4.97 -19.35 -8.06
CA LYS A 80 5.44 -20.67 -7.62
C LYS A 80 6.80 -20.61 -6.94
N ASP A 81 7.71 -19.84 -7.50
CA ASP A 81 9.10 -19.69 -7.04
C ASP A 81 9.35 -18.31 -6.37
N GLY A 82 8.27 -17.61 -5.99
CA GLY A 82 8.29 -16.32 -5.30
C GLY A 82 8.56 -15.08 -6.19
N SER A 83 9.08 -15.28 -7.40
CA SER A 83 9.25 -14.22 -8.40
C SER A 83 9.42 -14.78 -9.83
N VAL A 84 9.32 -13.91 -10.82
CA VAL A 84 9.67 -14.16 -12.23
C VAL A 84 10.48 -12.99 -12.80
N GLU A 85 11.31 -13.27 -13.81
CA GLU A 85 12.05 -12.23 -14.53
C GLU A 85 11.35 -11.97 -15.87
N LEU A 86 10.81 -10.77 -16.05
CA LEU A 86 10.09 -10.38 -17.27
C LEU A 86 10.97 -9.51 -18.16
N LYS A 87 10.93 -9.73 -19.48
CA LYS A 87 11.69 -8.95 -20.45
C LYS A 87 10.75 -8.05 -21.24
N SER A 88 11.26 -6.89 -21.67
CA SER A 88 10.54 -6.01 -22.59
C SER A 88 10.08 -6.79 -23.83
N GLY A 89 8.81 -6.66 -24.16
CA GLY A 89 8.17 -7.35 -25.28
C GLY A 89 7.52 -8.68 -24.92
N ASP A 90 7.73 -9.22 -23.72
CA ASP A 90 7.03 -10.43 -23.27
C ASP A 90 5.52 -10.19 -23.18
N THR A 91 4.74 -11.24 -23.44
CA THR A 91 3.30 -11.25 -23.18
C THR A 91 3.05 -11.84 -21.79
N PHE A 92 2.26 -11.17 -20.98
CA PHE A 92 1.97 -11.59 -19.61
C PHE A 92 0.52 -11.29 -19.25
N THR A 93 -0.13 -12.21 -18.55
CA THR A 93 -1.56 -12.11 -18.20
C THR A 93 -1.75 -11.84 -16.72
N LEU A 94 -2.55 -10.82 -16.39
CA LEU A 94 -3.05 -10.62 -15.03
C LEU A 94 -4.44 -11.27 -14.92
N ASP A 95 -4.56 -12.24 -14.02
CA ASP A 95 -5.74 -13.09 -13.85
C ASP A 95 -6.59 -12.59 -12.66
N ALA A 96 -7.73 -12.00 -12.97
CA ALA A 96 -8.67 -11.48 -11.98
C ALA A 96 -9.79 -12.48 -11.61
N SER A 97 -9.64 -13.78 -11.90
CA SER A 97 -10.61 -14.81 -11.49
C SER A 97 -10.65 -15.03 -9.98
N ASP A 98 -11.71 -15.67 -9.46
CA ASP A 98 -11.84 -15.96 -8.03
C ASP A 98 -10.78 -16.94 -7.50
N GLN A 99 -10.30 -17.84 -8.36
CA GLN A 99 -9.32 -18.87 -8.03
C GLN A 99 -8.21 -18.90 -9.09
N PRO A 100 -7.34 -17.87 -9.12
CA PRO A 100 -6.27 -17.81 -10.10
C PRO A 100 -5.25 -18.92 -9.81
N ALA A 101 -4.67 -19.45 -10.89
CA ALA A 101 -3.55 -20.39 -10.76
C ALA A 101 -2.35 -19.70 -10.09
N ILE A 102 -1.47 -20.50 -9.47
CA ILE A 102 -0.22 -19.98 -8.93
C ILE A 102 0.60 -19.31 -10.04
N GLY A 103 1.15 -18.14 -9.74
CA GLY A 103 1.84 -17.32 -10.73
C GLY A 103 3.05 -18.03 -11.34
N ASN A 104 3.30 -17.77 -12.61
CA ASN A 104 4.41 -18.30 -13.40
C ASN A 104 4.90 -17.27 -14.43
N GLN A 105 5.81 -17.66 -15.32
CA GLN A 105 6.44 -16.79 -16.32
C GLN A 105 5.46 -16.09 -17.28
N SER A 106 4.22 -16.58 -17.39
CA SER A 106 3.20 -16.08 -18.32
C SER A 106 1.99 -15.42 -17.66
N ARG A 107 1.78 -15.64 -16.35
CA ARG A 107 0.63 -15.08 -15.64
C ARG A 107 0.80 -14.97 -14.14
N VAL A 108 0.00 -14.10 -13.53
CA VAL A 108 -0.18 -14.02 -12.08
C VAL A 108 -1.60 -13.58 -11.74
N GLY A 109 -2.13 -14.05 -10.62
CA GLY A 109 -3.43 -13.59 -10.11
C GLY A 109 -3.40 -12.15 -9.62
N LEU A 110 -4.57 -11.53 -9.48
CA LEU A 110 -4.77 -10.21 -8.87
C LEU A 110 -5.63 -10.29 -7.61
N THR A 111 -5.34 -9.47 -6.61
CA THR A 111 -6.18 -9.32 -5.42
C THR A 111 -7.44 -8.49 -5.71
N TYR A 112 -7.38 -7.56 -6.66
CA TYR A 112 -8.50 -6.71 -7.05
C TYR A 112 -9.20 -7.27 -8.29
N LYS A 113 -10.37 -7.89 -8.08
CA LYS A 113 -11.13 -8.60 -9.11
C LYS A 113 -11.89 -7.67 -10.07
N GLY A 114 -12.03 -6.39 -9.71
CA GLY A 114 -12.68 -5.38 -10.54
C GLY A 114 -11.78 -4.82 -11.64
N LEU A 115 -10.47 -5.09 -11.61
CA LEU A 115 -9.51 -4.46 -12.53
C LEU A 115 -9.87 -4.61 -14.02
N PRO A 116 -10.37 -5.77 -14.52
CA PRO A 116 -10.75 -5.90 -15.92
C PRO A 116 -11.86 -4.93 -16.38
N GLY A 117 -12.67 -4.40 -15.45
CA GLY A 117 -13.69 -3.39 -15.74
C GLY A 117 -13.23 -1.94 -15.59
N ASP A 118 -12.02 -1.73 -15.06
CA ASP A 118 -11.43 -0.43 -14.79
C ASP A 118 -10.34 -0.05 -15.80
N VAL A 119 -9.97 -0.96 -16.71
CA VAL A 119 -8.89 -0.76 -17.69
C VAL A 119 -9.37 -1.03 -19.11
N ASP A 120 -8.79 -0.31 -20.06
CA ASP A 120 -9.02 -0.45 -21.49
C ASP A 120 -7.75 -0.91 -22.22
N ALA A 121 -7.93 -1.49 -23.41
CA ALA A 121 -6.80 -1.79 -24.30
C ALA A 121 -6.01 -0.50 -24.61
N GLY A 122 -4.70 -0.56 -24.41
CA GLY A 122 -3.80 0.58 -24.55
C GLY A 122 -3.40 1.23 -23.21
N ASP A 123 -4.07 0.92 -22.10
CA ASP A 123 -3.72 1.46 -20.78
C ASP A 123 -2.35 0.99 -20.31
N LEU A 124 -1.67 1.85 -19.54
CA LEU A 124 -0.36 1.55 -18.95
C LEU A 124 -0.54 1.14 -17.48
N LEU A 125 -0.13 -0.08 -17.18
CA LEU A 125 -0.06 -0.61 -15.82
C LEU A 125 1.36 -0.46 -15.29
N LEU A 126 1.48 0.13 -14.09
CA LEU A 126 2.73 0.29 -13.36
C LEU A 126 2.73 -0.70 -12.21
N LEU A 127 3.76 -1.53 -12.12
CA LEU A 127 3.94 -2.51 -11.07
C LEU A 127 5.21 -2.20 -10.27
N ASP A 128 5.18 -2.51 -8.99
CA ASP A 128 6.29 -2.31 -8.04
C ASP A 128 6.84 -0.89 -8.06
N ASP A 129 5.99 0.08 -7.72
CA ASP A 129 6.30 1.52 -7.72
C ASP A 129 6.78 2.06 -9.09
N GLY A 130 6.39 1.38 -10.18
CA GLY A 130 6.73 1.75 -11.55
C GLY A 130 8.08 1.21 -12.04
N LEU A 131 8.71 0.31 -11.30
CA LEU A 131 9.93 -0.39 -11.75
C LEU A 131 9.65 -1.28 -12.96
N LEU A 132 8.45 -1.84 -13.05
CA LEU A 132 7.98 -2.64 -14.18
C LEU A 132 6.74 -1.99 -14.78
N THR A 133 6.67 -1.95 -16.11
CA THR A 133 5.53 -1.37 -16.82
C THR A 133 5.02 -2.30 -17.91
N MET A 134 3.71 -2.37 -18.05
CA MET A 134 3.05 -3.22 -19.03
C MET A 134 1.90 -2.46 -19.68
N ARG A 135 1.73 -2.65 -20.99
CA ARG A 135 0.59 -2.09 -21.72
C ARG A 135 -0.48 -3.14 -21.92
N VAL A 136 -1.73 -2.81 -21.59
CA VAL A 136 -2.87 -3.68 -21.85
C VAL A 136 -3.03 -3.84 -23.36
N VAL A 137 -3.07 -5.09 -23.82
CA VAL A 137 -3.31 -5.46 -25.23
C VAL A 137 -4.79 -5.74 -25.44
N GLU A 138 -5.36 -6.58 -24.58
CA GLU A 138 -6.78 -6.95 -24.62
C GLU A 138 -7.26 -7.44 -23.25
N ILE A 139 -8.57 -7.39 -23.06
CA ILE A 139 -9.26 -7.95 -21.89
C ILE A 139 -10.16 -9.10 -22.38
N SER A 140 -9.98 -10.29 -21.81
CA SER A 140 -10.74 -11.49 -22.15
C SER A 140 -11.38 -12.08 -20.89
N GLY A 141 -12.63 -11.70 -20.63
CA GLY A 141 -13.31 -12.08 -19.39
C GLY A 141 -12.61 -11.48 -18.17
N THR A 142 -12.01 -12.33 -17.34
CA THR A 142 -11.24 -11.90 -16.15
C THR A 142 -9.74 -11.75 -16.41
N ASP A 143 -9.27 -12.08 -17.62
CA ASP A 143 -7.85 -12.04 -17.96
C ASP A 143 -7.52 -10.70 -18.65
N ILE A 144 -6.49 -10.03 -18.15
CA ILE A 144 -5.93 -8.81 -18.74
C ILE A 144 -4.61 -9.20 -19.40
N VAL A 145 -4.59 -9.27 -20.73
CA VAL A 145 -3.40 -9.63 -21.50
C VAL A 145 -2.58 -8.38 -21.73
N CYS A 146 -1.32 -8.39 -21.29
CA CYS A 146 -0.43 -7.25 -21.36
C CYS A 146 0.84 -7.56 -22.16
N LYS A 147 1.46 -6.51 -22.69
CA LYS A 147 2.80 -6.50 -23.28
C LYS A 147 3.74 -5.77 -22.31
N VAL A 148 4.82 -6.42 -21.88
CA VAL A 148 5.84 -5.77 -21.04
C VAL A 148 6.52 -4.65 -21.83
N GLU A 149 6.57 -3.45 -21.28
CA GLU A 149 7.33 -2.32 -21.85
C GLU A 149 8.67 -2.16 -21.15
N THR A 150 8.67 -2.15 -19.81
CA THR A 150 9.89 -2.14 -19.01
C THR A 150 9.95 -3.43 -18.21
N GLY A 151 10.93 -4.28 -18.50
CA GLY A 151 11.12 -5.56 -17.83
C GLY A 151 11.83 -5.44 -16.47
N GLY A 152 11.94 -6.56 -15.76
CA GLY A 152 12.59 -6.68 -14.46
C GLY A 152 12.03 -7.85 -13.65
N ALA A 153 12.51 -7.98 -12.42
CA ALA A 153 12.04 -8.98 -11.47
C ALA A 153 10.67 -8.58 -10.89
N LEU A 154 9.66 -9.45 -11.05
CA LEU A 154 8.34 -9.29 -10.46
C LEU A 154 8.14 -10.33 -9.35
N GLY A 155 8.08 -9.87 -8.10
CA GLY A 155 7.94 -10.72 -6.91
C GLY A 155 6.51 -10.83 -6.37
N ASP A 156 6.32 -11.65 -5.34
CA ASP A 156 5.02 -11.81 -4.67
C ASP A 156 4.43 -10.49 -4.15
N ARG A 157 3.09 -10.33 -4.29
CA ARG A 157 2.30 -9.29 -3.61
C ARG A 157 2.72 -7.85 -3.88
N LYS A 158 3.37 -7.61 -5.03
CA LYS A 158 3.66 -6.26 -5.52
C LYS A 158 2.38 -5.51 -5.89
N GLY A 159 2.42 -4.20 -5.69
CA GLY A 159 1.36 -3.27 -6.09
C GLY A 159 1.46 -2.96 -7.58
#